data_AF-A0A0Q5M194-F1
#
_entry.id   AF-A0A0Q5M194-F1
#
_cell.length_a   1.000
_cell.length_b   1.000
_cell.length_c   1.000
_cell.angle_alpha   90.00
_cell.angle_beta   90.00
_cell.angle_gamma   90.00
#
_symmetry.space_group_name_H-M   'P 1'
#
loop_
_entity.id
_entity.type
_entity.pdbx_description
1 polymer ?
#
loop_
_entity_poly.entity_id
_entity_poly.type
_entity_poly.pdbx_seq_one_letter_code
_entity_poly.pdbx_strand_id
1 'polypeptide(L)'
;MMQAGGGRSGPLRVAHFYHLMSQSPFLAGAEAPPGLAEWLSDATKVATTYRLQLGWMRAQLPGFPMLRVPQLVDGAPLVSSDQIHHIPWARQDFAAGYQLMSAPPRVAGSGRELGEAAARVAEAFIHEEEWRQFEGAQAALTASDIDQLRRVNTSLRHEVRSEAVDQFEPGNLIRRLEFRHDKLEGALDSLTGDAANYARSFDVLNDLLQTTLETSLDYFVEFDRPSVLSAVDQIDLDGDHAEFSVNEVVHVGGLVYVPDAAIDEVGIVESTSLTMDHGETRIRVGIKVLRGAREGLDL
;
A
#
# COMPACT_ATOMS: atom_id res chain seq x y z
N MET A 1 -2.79 20.66 -20.75
CA MET A 1 -2.04 19.39 -20.75
C MET A 1 -1.61 19.14 -19.30
N MET A 2 -2.22 18.17 -18.63
CA MET A 2 -1.94 17.84 -17.23
C MET A 2 -1.13 16.55 -17.25
N GLN A 3 0.18 16.65 -16.98
CA GLN A 3 1.08 15.51 -16.99
C GLN A 3 1.17 15.00 -15.54
N ALA A 4 0.49 13.90 -15.23
CA ALA A 4 0.67 13.24 -13.95
C ALA A 4 2.06 12.59 -13.95
N GLY A 5 2.94 13.03 -13.05
CA GLY A 5 4.29 12.50 -12.92
C GLY A 5 4.26 10.99 -12.70
N GLY A 6 5.06 10.24 -13.46
CA GLY A 6 5.20 8.80 -13.33
C GLY A 6 5.80 8.43 -11.98
N GLY A 7 4.96 8.14 -11.00
CA GLY A 7 5.35 7.45 -9.79
C GLY A 7 5.15 5.95 -9.97
N ARG A 8 6.13 5.13 -9.59
CA ARG A 8 5.94 3.69 -9.40
C ARG A 8 4.89 3.50 -8.31
N SER A 9 3.64 3.31 -8.71
CA SER A 9 2.52 3.04 -7.80
C SER A 9 2.13 1.58 -7.99
N GLY A 10 2.47 0.75 -7.02
CA GLY A 10 2.07 -0.66 -7.04
C GLY A 10 0.54 -0.80 -7.11
N PRO A 11 0.03 -1.94 -7.63
CA PRO A 11 -1.40 -2.20 -7.87
C PRO A 11 -2.28 -1.96 -6.63
N LEU A 12 -1.71 -2.10 -5.43
CA LEU A 12 -2.37 -1.85 -4.15
C LEU A 12 -2.69 -0.37 -3.90
N ARG A 13 -1.72 0.52 -4.18
CA ARG A 13 -1.95 1.97 -4.07
C ARG A 13 -2.97 2.41 -5.12
N VAL A 14 -2.92 1.81 -6.31
CA VAL A 14 -3.88 2.08 -7.38
C VAL A 14 -5.29 1.61 -6.98
N ALA A 15 -5.45 0.42 -6.40
CA ALA A 15 -6.74 -0.09 -5.92
C ALA A 15 -7.35 0.79 -4.81
N HIS A 16 -6.53 1.14 -3.81
CA HIS A 16 -6.94 2.03 -2.71
C HIS A 16 -7.30 3.43 -3.23
N PHE A 17 -6.48 3.98 -4.12
CA PHE A 17 -6.74 5.25 -4.77
C PHE A 17 -8.01 5.21 -5.61
N TYR A 18 -8.25 4.17 -6.41
CA TYR A 18 -9.50 4.02 -7.17
C TYR A 18 -10.72 3.85 -6.26
N HIS A 19 -10.59 3.12 -5.14
CA HIS A 19 -11.67 3.05 -4.15
C HIS A 19 -12.02 4.44 -3.63
N LEU A 20 -11.03 5.21 -3.18
CA LEU A 20 -11.22 6.58 -2.71
C LEU A 20 -11.78 7.51 -3.81
N MET A 21 -11.28 7.37 -5.04
CA MET A 21 -11.72 8.15 -6.19
C MET A 21 -13.14 7.78 -6.63
N SER A 22 -13.54 6.51 -6.54
CA SER A 22 -14.91 6.06 -6.82
C SER A 22 -15.95 6.63 -5.85
N GLN A 23 -15.51 7.04 -4.66
CA GLN A 23 -16.32 7.76 -3.69
C GLN A 23 -16.31 9.28 -3.93
N SER A 24 -15.48 9.77 -4.86
CA SER A 24 -15.41 11.19 -5.20
C SER A 24 -16.59 11.62 -6.07
N PRO A 25 -17.32 12.68 -5.69
CA PRO A 25 -18.38 13.26 -6.52
C PRO A 25 -17.89 13.69 -7.91
N PHE A 26 -16.59 13.96 -8.06
CA PHE A 26 -15.99 14.41 -9.31
C PHE A 26 -16.02 13.35 -10.41
N LEU A 27 -16.00 12.06 -10.05
CA LEU A 27 -16.03 10.95 -10.99
C LEU A 27 -17.42 10.33 -11.17
N ALA A 28 -18.44 10.84 -10.45
CA ALA A 28 -19.79 10.27 -10.42
C ALA A 28 -20.57 10.33 -11.76
N GLY A 29 -19.95 10.78 -12.85
CA GLY A 29 -20.54 10.86 -14.19
C GLY A 29 -19.66 10.37 -15.34
N ALA A 30 -18.48 9.81 -15.06
CA ALA A 30 -17.65 9.21 -16.10
C ALA A 30 -18.14 7.78 -16.41
N GLU A 31 -18.23 7.41 -17.69
CA GLU A 31 -18.44 6.01 -18.06
C GLU A 31 -17.22 5.18 -17.62
N ALA A 32 -17.50 4.09 -16.89
CA ALA A 32 -16.45 3.16 -16.49
C ALA A 32 -15.87 2.48 -17.73
N PRO A 33 -14.53 2.44 -17.89
CA PRO A 33 -13.89 1.68 -18.96
C PRO A 33 -14.33 0.20 -18.92
N PRO A 34 -14.42 -0.48 -20.08
CA PRO A 34 -14.61 -1.93 -20.13
C PRO A 34 -13.58 -2.65 -19.27
N GLY A 35 -14.00 -3.69 -18.54
CA GLY A 35 -13.12 -4.47 -17.67
C GLY A 35 -12.84 -3.84 -16.29
N LEU A 36 -13.22 -2.57 -16.03
CA LEU A 36 -12.96 -1.91 -14.75
C LEU A 36 -13.55 -2.69 -13.56
N ALA A 37 -14.75 -3.26 -13.70
CA ALA A 37 -15.40 -3.99 -12.61
C ALA A 37 -14.69 -5.30 -12.25
N GLU A 38 -14.23 -6.04 -13.25
CA GLU A 38 -13.44 -7.27 -13.07
C GLU A 38 -12.08 -6.94 -12.44
N TRP A 39 -11.41 -5.92 -12.98
CA TRP A 39 -10.19 -5.40 -12.40
C TRP A 39 -10.36 -4.95 -10.95
N LEU A 40 -11.39 -4.15 -10.63
CA LEU A 40 -11.66 -3.71 -9.26
C LEU A 40 -11.89 -4.90 -8.33
N SER A 41 -12.55 -5.95 -8.81
CA SER A 41 -12.72 -7.20 -8.05
C SER A 41 -11.37 -7.84 -7.75
N ASP A 42 -10.49 -8.00 -8.74
CA ASP A 42 -9.19 -8.65 -8.55
C ASP A 42 -8.23 -7.80 -7.72
N ALA A 43 -8.19 -6.50 -7.98
CA ALA A 43 -7.48 -5.50 -7.19
C ALA A 43 -7.95 -5.52 -5.73
N THR A 44 -9.26 -5.71 -5.48
CA THR A 44 -9.81 -5.85 -4.12
C THR A 44 -9.34 -7.15 -3.45
N LYS A 45 -9.25 -8.27 -4.18
CA LYS A 45 -8.70 -9.53 -3.63
C LYS A 45 -7.24 -9.34 -3.24
N VAL A 46 -6.44 -8.73 -4.10
CA VAL A 46 -5.02 -8.43 -3.86
C VAL A 46 -4.86 -7.49 -2.65
N ALA A 47 -5.61 -6.39 -2.61
CA ALA A 47 -5.61 -5.44 -1.49
C ALA A 47 -6.04 -6.09 -0.18
N THR A 48 -7.03 -6.99 -0.23
CA THR A 48 -7.47 -7.75 0.94
C THR A 48 -6.37 -8.70 1.42
N THR A 49 -5.74 -9.46 0.52
CA THR A 49 -4.61 -10.34 0.85
C THR A 49 -3.47 -9.56 1.50
N TYR A 50 -3.08 -8.43 0.90
CA TYR A 50 -2.06 -7.55 1.45
C TYR A 50 -2.43 -7.09 2.86
N ARG A 51 -3.65 -6.57 3.04
CA ARG A 51 -4.08 -6.03 4.33
C ARG A 51 -4.06 -7.10 5.42
N LEU A 52 -4.45 -8.33 5.08
CA LEU A 52 -4.40 -9.47 6.01
C LEU A 52 -2.96 -9.85 6.36
N GLN A 53 -2.05 -9.88 5.39
CA GLN A 53 -0.64 -10.17 5.61
C GLN A 53 0.04 -9.08 6.43
N LEU A 54 -0.13 -7.81 6.06
CA LEU A 54 0.39 -6.67 6.81
C LEU A 54 -0.20 -6.64 8.23
N GLY A 55 -1.50 -6.84 8.38
CA GLY A 55 -2.16 -6.91 9.68
C GLY A 55 -1.58 -8.03 10.55
N TRP A 56 -1.32 -9.21 9.97
CA TRP A 56 -0.67 -10.30 10.68
C TRP A 56 0.79 -10.01 11.04
N MET A 57 1.58 -9.40 10.15
CA MET A 57 2.97 -8.99 10.43
C MET A 57 3.04 -7.94 11.54
N ARG A 58 2.19 -6.91 11.46
CA ARG A 58 2.05 -5.89 12.52
C ARG A 58 1.69 -6.51 13.87
N ALA A 59 0.91 -7.59 13.86
CA ALA A 59 0.52 -8.29 15.07
C ALA A 59 1.67 -9.09 15.73
N GLN A 60 2.78 -9.32 15.02
CA GLN A 60 3.99 -9.91 15.58
C GLN A 60 4.85 -8.88 16.34
N LEU A 61 4.56 -7.59 16.22
CA LEU A 61 5.32 -6.55 16.91
C LEU A 61 5.23 -6.70 18.43
N PRO A 62 6.34 -6.42 19.15
CA PRO A 62 6.31 -6.43 20.60
C PRO A 62 5.32 -5.36 21.09
N GLY A 63 4.53 -5.72 22.10
CA GLY A 63 3.48 -4.86 22.64
C GLY A 63 2.18 -4.79 21.86
N PHE A 64 2.05 -5.38 20.67
CA PHE A 64 0.76 -5.50 19.99
C PHE A 64 -0.22 -6.37 20.82
N PRO A 65 -1.53 -6.06 20.90
CA PRO A 65 -2.23 -4.92 20.29
C PRO A 65 -2.19 -3.61 21.12
N MET A 66 -1.44 -3.58 22.22
CA MET A 66 -1.41 -2.48 23.20
C MET A 66 -0.26 -1.48 22.98
N LEU A 67 0.11 -1.24 21.72
CA LEU A 67 1.09 -0.24 21.32
C LEU A 67 0.65 1.15 21.80
N ARG A 68 1.56 1.91 22.42
CA ARG A 68 1.25 3.20 23.07
C ARG A 68 1.84 4.41 22.33
N VAL A 69 2.20 4.24 21.08
CA VAL A 69 2.81 5.27 20.24
C VAL A 69 1.75 6.30 19.78
N PRO A 70 2.07 7.61 19.75
CA PRO A 70 1.12 8.65 19.30
C PRO A 70 0.56 8.44 17.89
N GLN A 71 1.35 7.83 17.01
CA GLN A 71 0.99 7.54 15.62
C GLN A 71 -0.23 6.64 15.47
N LEU A 72 -0.55 5.82 16.49
CA LEU A 72 -1.67 4.89 16.49
C LEU A 72 -2.87 5.40 17.29
N VAL A 73 -2.86 6.67 17.70
CA VAL A 73 -4.01 7.32 18.32
C VAL A 73 -5.16 7.43 17.33
N ASP A 74 -6.39 7.34 17.82
CA ASP A 74 -7.58 7.52 16.98
C ASP A 74 -7.57 8.89 16.29
N GLY A 75 -7.74 8.88 14.97
CA GLY A 75 -7.62 10.08 14.14
C GLY A 75 -6.19 10.51 13.81
N ALA A 76 -5.15 9.85 14.32
CA ALA A 76 -3.79 10.10 13.84
C ALA A 76 -3.67 9.66 12.35
N PRO A 77 -2.69 10.20 11.59
CA PRO A 77 -2.54 9.92 10.17
C PRO A 77 -2.58 8.43 9.81
N LEU A 78 -1.90 7.57 10.58
CA LEU A 78 -1.83 6.14 10.29
C LEU A 78 -3.13 5.36 10.55
N VAL A 79 -4.08 5.93 11.29
CA VAL A 79 -5.35 5.26 11.66
C VAL A 79 -6.56 5.91 10.98
N SER A 80 -6.41 7.14 10.48
CA SER A 80 -7.49 7.90 9.88
C SER A 80 -7.94 7.34 8.53
N SER A 81 -9.21 7.57 8.17
CA SER A 81 -9.74 7.32 6.83
C SER A 81 -9.20 8.28 5.77
N ASP A 82 -8.57 9.38 6.20
CA ASP A 82 -7.99 10.39 5.30
C ASP A 82 -6.62 9.94 4.76
N GLN A 83 -6.08 8.80 5.20
CA GLN A 83 -4.78 8.30 4.77
C GLN A 83 -4.81 7.77 3.34
N ILE A 84 -3.97 8.36 2.49
CA ILE A 84 -3.87 8.05 1.05
C ILE A 84 -2.49 7.51 0.64
N HIS A 85 -1.47 7.68 1.47
CA HIS A 85 -0.08 7.33 1.15
C HIS A 85 0.33 5.96 1.66
N HIS A 86 -0.29 5.50 2.75
CA HIS A 86 0.05 4.24 3.41
C HIS A 86 -1.21 3.41 3.65
N ILE A 87 -1.02 2.10 3.83
CA ILE A 87 -2.13 1.25 4.22
C ILE A 87 -2.38 1.47 5.72
N PRO A 88 -3.59 1.92 6.12
CA PRO A 88 -3.84 2.35 7.48
C PRO A 88 -3.76 1.17 8.46
N TRP A 89 -3.49 1.50 9.72
CA TRP A 89 -3.63 0.62 10.87
C TRP A 89 -5.11 0.53 11.22
N ALA A 90 -5.83 -0.36 10.53
CA ALA A 90 -7.27 -0.48 10.70
C ALA A 90 -7.60 -1.03 12.08
N ARG A 91 -8.61 -0.45 12.75
CA ARG A 91 -9.04 -0.90 14.09
C ARG A 91 -9.42 -2.38 14.14
N GLN A 92 -9.96 -2.90 13.04
CA GLN A 92 -10.29 -4.32 12.91
C GLN A 92 -9.06 -5.22 13.04
N ASP A 93 -7.86 -4.76 12.66
CA ASP A 93 -6.64 -5.57 12.73
C ASP A 93 -6.24 -5.82 14.19
N PHE A 94 -6.44 -4.84 15.07
CA PHE A 94 -6.23 -4.99 16.52
C PHE A 94 -7.22 -5.95 17.17
N ALA A 95 -8.42 -6.09 16.60
CA ALA A 95 -9.48 -6.97 17.10
C ALA A 95 -9.46 -8.37 16.45
N ALA A 96 -8.71 -8.57 15.38
CA ALA A 96 -8.73 -9.79 14.58
C ALA A 96 -8.00 -10.98 15.24
N GLY A 97 -7.24 -10.74 16.31
CA GLY A 97 -6.54 -11.81 17.03
C GLY A 97 -5.34 -12.40 16.29
N TYR A 98 -4.78 -11.68 15.32
CA TYR A 98 -3.66 -12.14 14.49
C TYR A 98 -2.42 -12.55 15.30
N GLN A 99 -2.20 -11.97 16.47
CA GLN A 99 -1.10 -12.32 17.39
C GLN A 99 -1.21 -13.76 17.93
N LEU A 100 -2.37 -14.39 17.79
CA LEU A 100 -2.60 -15.78 18.19
C LEU A 100 -2.45 -16.75 17.01
N MET A 101 -2.19 -16.25 15.80
CA MET A 101 -2.10 -17.05 14.59
C MET A 101 -0.63 -17.35 14.24
N SER A 102 -0.33 -18.62 13.98
CA SER A 102 1.01 -19.08 13.58
C SER A 102 1.38 -18.77 12.13
N ALA A 103 0.41 -18.34 11.31
CA ALA A 103 0.59 -18.02 9.90
C ALA A 103 -0.42 -16.94 9.49
N PRO A 104 -0.12 -16.16 8.43
CA PRO A 104 -1.04 -15.14 7.95
C PRO A 104 -2.37 -15.76 7.48
N PRO A 105 -3.50 -15.06 7.67
CA PRO A 105 -4.80 -15.48 7.13
C PRO A 105 -4.72 -15.65 5.61
N ARG A 106 -5.35 -16.70 5.09
CA ARG A 106 -5.42 -16.96 3.65
C ARG A 106 -6.63 -16.27 3.05
N VAL A 107 -6.48 -15.78 1.82
CA VAL A 107 -7.62 -15.35 0.99
C VAL A 107 -8.03 -16.53 0.11
N ALA A 108 -9.33 -16.69 -0.13
CA ALA A 108 -9.79 -17.73 -1.05
C ALA A 108 -9.14 -17.53 -2.44
N GLY A 109 -8.47 -18.57 -2.94
CA GLY A 109 -7.67 -18.50 -4.18
C GLY A 109 -6.19 -18.18 -3.98
N SER A 110 -5.73 -17.77 -2.78
CA SER A 110 -4.29 -17.60 -2.55
C SER A 110 -3.62 -18.97 -2.37
N GLY A 111 -2.58 -19.27 -3.17
CA GLY A 111 -1.79 -20.48 -3.05
C GLY A 111 -1.13 -20.64 -1.67
N ARG A 112 -0.85 -21.89 -1.26
CA ARG A 112 -0.16 -22.20 0.02
C ARG A 112 1.21 -21.53 0.11
N GLU A 113 1.88 -21.40 -1.03
CA GLU A 113 3.23 -20.86 -1.17
C GLU A 113 3.31 -19.38 -0.76
N LEU A 114 2.24 -18.61 -1.02
CA LEU A 114 2.16 -17.21 -0.62
C LEU A 114 2.15 -17.06 0.91
N GLY A 115 1.39 -17.90 1.62
CA GLY A 115 1.36 -17.87 3.09
C GLY A 115 2.71 -18.25 3.71
N GLU A 116 3.40 -19.21 3.12
CA GLU A 116 4.76 -19.61 3.55
C GLU A 116 5.79 -18.53 3.24
N ALA A 117 5.68 -17.86 2.09
CA ALA A 117 6.57 -16.76 1.73
C ALA A 117 6.36 -15.55 2.65
N ALA A 118 5.12 -15.16 2.93
CA ALA A 118 4.81 -14.11 3.88
C ALA A 118 5.31 -14.44 5.30
N ALA A 119 5.22 -15.70 5.73
CA ALA A 119 5.79 -16.13 7.00
C ALA A 119 7.33 -16.02 7.02
N ARG A 120 8.01 -16.40 5.94
CA ARG A 120 9.48 -16.24 5.82
C ARG A 120 9.91 -14.77 5.82
N VAL A 121 9.15 -13.90 5.17
CA VAL A 121 9.40 -12.45 5.19
C VAL A 121 9.24 -11.90 6.62
N ALA A 122 8.17 -12.31 7.33
CA ALA A 122 7.98 -11.94 8.73
C ALA A 122 9.11 -12.43 9.65
N GLU A 123 9.59 -13.66 9.45
CA GLU A 123 10.72 -14.21 10.19
C GLU A 123 12.00 -13.41 9.94
N ALA A 124 12.26 -13.01 8.69
CA ALA A 124 13.41 -12.17 8.36
C ALA A 124 13.36 -10.80 9.06
N PHE A 125 12.18 -10.16 9.12
CA PHE A 125 12.01 -8.85 9.77
C PHE A 125 12.41 -8.84 11.25
N ILE A 126 12.16 -9.93 11.98
CA ILE A 126 12.50 -10.02 13.41
C ILE A 126 14.02 -9.86 13.63
N HIS A 127 14.82 -10.18 12.62
CA HIS A 127 16.27 -10.04 12.66
C HIS A 127 16.79 -8.68 12.19
N GLU A 128 15.95 -7.85 11.59
CA GLU A 128 16.33 -6.51 11.15
C GLU A 128 16.67 -5.60 12.33
N GLU A 129 17.54 -4.63 12.07
CA GLU A 129 18.04 -3.73 13.11
C GLU A 129 16.94 -2.82 13.65
N GLU A 130 16.08 -2.31 12.79
CA GLU A 130 14.93 -1.45 13.12
C GLU A 130 13.96 -2.17 14.07
N TRP A 131 13.73 -3.47 13.85
CA TRP A 131 12.88 -4.28 14.72
C TRP A 131 13.48 -4.40 16.12
N ARG A 132 14.76 -4.75 16.20
CA ARG A 132 15.49 -4.87 17.49
C ARG A 132 15.59 -3.53 18.21
N GLN A 133 15.77 -2.43 17.48
CA GLN A 133 15.76 -1.08 18.04
C GLN A 133 14.41 -0.72 18.63
N PHE A 134 13.31 -1.03 17.94
CA PHE A 134 11.97 -0.80 18.47
C PHE A 134 11.70 -1.64 19.73
N GLU A 135 12.03 -2.93 19.70
CA GLU A 135 11.90 -3.82 20.86
C GLU A 135 12.71 -3.31 22.06
N GLY A 136 13.97 -2.91 21.83
CA GLY A 136 14.84 -2.33 22.85
C GLY A 136 14.29 -1.01 23.41
N ALA A 137 13.80 -0.12 22.56
CA ALA A 137 13.19 1.14 22.97
C ALA A 137 11.92 0.92 23.80
N GLN A 138 11.11 -0.08 23.45
CA GLN A 138 9.94 -0.46 24.23
C GLN A 138 10.33 -1.00 25.61
N ALA A 139 11.34 -1.87 25.67
CA ALA A 139 11.81 -2.45 26.92
C ALA A 139 12.46 -1.42 27.86
N ALA A 140 13.00 -0.32 27.31
CA ALA A 140 13.60 0.77 28.08
C ALA A 140 12.56 1.69 28.76
N LEU A 141 11.28 1.64 28.36
CA LEU A 141 10.25 2.52 28.91
C LEU A 141 10.07 2.34 30.42
N THR A 142 10.18 3.43 31.16
CA THR A 142 9.84 3.50 32.57
C THR A 142 8.37 3.87 32.78
N ALA A 143 7.90 3.82 34.04
CA ALA A 143 6.56 4.30 34.39
C ALA A 143 6.36 5.79 34.04
N SER A 144 7.41 6.62 34.17
CA SER A 144 7.36 8.04 33.82
C SER A 144 7.17 8.26 32.32
N ASP A 145 7.88 7.48 31.50
CA ASP A 145 7.77 7.54 30.03
C ASP A 145 6.38 7.12 29.57
N ILE A 146 5.85 6.05 30.17
CA ILE A 146 4.48 5.58 29.93
C ILE A 146 3.43 6.66 30.25
N ASP A 147 3.60 7.38 31.37
CA ASP A 147 2.69 8.46 31.75
C ASP A 147 2.83 9.67 30.80
N GLN A 148 4.03 9.95 30.30
CA GLN A 148 4.24 10.95 29.26
C GLN A 148 3.51 10.59 27.96
N LEU A 149 3.70 9.37 27.45
CA LEU A 149 2.99 8.86 26.26
C LEU A 149 1.47 8.93 26.45
N ARG A 150 0.95 8.57 27.63
CA ARG A 150 -0.50 8.66 27.91
C ARG A 150 -1.01 10.10 27.82
N ARG A 151 -0.28 11.08 28.37
CA ARG A 151 -0.68 12.50 28.31
C ARG A 151 -0.66 13.01 26.87
N VAL A 152 0.41 12.73 26.12
CA VAL A 152 0.53 13.12 24.71
C VAL A 152 -0.57 12.49 23.87
N ASN A 153 -0.82 11.19 24.02
CA ASN A 153 -1.88 10.48 23.29
C ASN A 153 -3.28 11.04 23.60
N THR A 154 -3.51 11.48 24.84
CA THR A 154 -4.79 12.09 25.24
C THR A 154 -4.98 13.47 24.59
N SER A 155 -3.93 14.30 24.58
CA SER A 155 -3.96 15.61 23.92
C SER A 155 -4.16 15.45 22.41
N LEU A 156 -3.33 14.62 21.77
CA LEU A 156 -3.38 14.39 20.34
C LEU A 156 -4.76 13.92 19.90
N ARG A 157 -5.35 12.93 20.59
CA ARG A 157 -6.71 12.42 20.28
C ARG A 157 -7.75 13.54 20.24
N HIS A 158 -7.66 14.50 21.15
CA HIS A 158 -8.58 15.64 21.17
C HIS A 158 -8.34 16.59 19.99
N GLU A 159 -7.09 16.78 19.58
CA GLU A 159 -6.72 17.67 18.48
C GLU A 159 -7.06 17.11 17.09
N VAL A 160 -7.02 15.79 16.91
CA VAL A 160 -7.26 15.14 15.61
C VAL A 160 -8.61 14.43 15.49
N ARG A 161 -9.53 14.63 16.43
CA ARG A 161 -10.91 14.11 16.31
C ARG A 161 -11.63 14.70 15.08
N SER A 162 -12.59 13.98 14.53
CA SER A 162 -13.30 14.37 13.30
C SER A 162 -13.84 15.80 13.36
N GLU A 163 -14.42 16.23 14.48
CA GLU A 163 -14.96 17.59 14.62
C GLU A 163 -13.89 18.68 14.47
N ALA A 164 -12.68 18.45 14.99
CA ALA A 164 -11.58 19.41 14.88
C ALA A 164 -11.03 19.48 13.45
N VAL A 165 -10.95 18.32 12.78
CA VAL A 165 -10.48 18.22 11.40
C VAL A 165 -11.51 18.81 10.43
N ASP A 166 -12.80 18.54 10.62
CA ASP A 166 -13.89 19.11 9.83
C ASP A 166 -13.99 20.64 10.01
N GLN A 167 -13.72 21.15 11.21
CA GLN A 167 -13.65 22.58 11.47
C GLN A 167 -12.47 23.25 10.75
N PHE A 168 -11.32 22.58 10.66
CA PHE A 168 -10.16 23.07 9.93
C PHE A 168 -10.37 23.03 8.40
N GLU A 169 -10.82 21.88 7.88
CA GLU A 169 -11.03 21.66 6.46
C GLU A 169 -12.08 20.55 6.23
N PRO A 170 -13.30 20.89 5.78
CA PRO A 170 -14.38 19.91 5.62
C PRO A 170 -14.30 19.08 4.35
N GLY A 171 -13.64 19.54 3.28
CA GLY A 171 -13.77 18.95 1.94
C GLY A 171 -12.48 18.44 1.32
N ASN A 172 -11.33 18.99 1.69
CA ASN A 172 -10.05 18.62 1.07
C ASN A 172 -9.28 17.56 1.88
N LEU A 173 -9.31 16.30 1.43
CA LEU A 173 -8.65 15.17 2.08
C LEU A 173 -7.15 15.38 2.31
N ILE A 174 -6.43 15.97 1.35
CA ILE A 174 -4.98 16.20 1.47
C ILE A 174 -4.70 17.17 2.62
N ARG A 175 -5.40 18.31 2.64
CA ARG A 175 -5.25 19.31 3.71
C ARG A 175 -5.66 18.78 5.09
N ARG A 176 -6.67 17.91 5.14
CA ARG A 176 -7.06 17.20 6.37
C ARG A 176 -5.95 16.28 6.87
N LEU A 177 -5.32 15.54 5.96
CA LEU A 177 -4.20 14.67 6.28
C LEU A 177 -2.97 15.48 6.73
N GLU A 178 -2.63 16.57 6.03
CA GLU A 178 -1.58 17.52 6.43
C GLU A 178 -1.82 18.05 7.85
N PHE A 179 -3.05 18.49 8.18
CA PHE A 179 -3.39 18.92 9.52
C PHE A 179 -3.12 17.83 10.57
N ARG A 180 -3.49 16.57 10.30
CA ARG A 180 -3.23 15.45 11.21
C ARG A 180 -1.73 15.20 11.38
N HIS A 181 -0.94 15.34 10.31
CA HIS A 181 0.52 15.22 10.37
C HIS A 181 1.13 16.34 11.23
N ASP A 182 0.75 17.60 11.01
CA ASP A 182 1.22 18.73 11.81
C ASP A 182 0.95 18.52 13.32
N LYS A 183 -0.24 18.00 13.66
CA LYS A 183 -0.59 17.68 15.06
C LYS A 183 0.21 16.52 15.62
N LEU A 184 0.43 15.48 14.83
CA LEU A 184 1.26 14.35 15.23
C LEU A 184 2.71 14.78 15.44
N GLU A 185 3.30 15.57 14.55
CA GLU A 185 4.67 16.07 14.68
C GLU A 185 4.84 16.89 15.97
N GLY A 186 3.93 17.83 16.23
CA GLY A 186 3.95 18.59 17.49
C GLY A 186 3.82 17.70 18.74
N ALA A 187 3.04 16.63 18.66
CA ALA A 187 2.92 15.65 19.74
C ALA A 187 4.23 14.86 19.94
N LEU A 188 4.90 14.45 18.87
CA LEU A 188 6.18 13.74 18.91
C LEU A 188 7.31 14.64 19.46
N ASP A 189 7.34 15.91 19.06
CA ASP A 189 8.33 16.90 19.55
C ASP A 189 8.18 17.20 21.04
N SER A 190 7.00 16.95 21.62
CA SER A 190 6.76 17.12 23.06
C SER A 190 7.26 15.94 23.91
N LEU A 191 7.59 14.81 23.28
CA LEU A 191 8.15 13.65 23.96
C LEU A 191 9.64 13.88 24.28
N THR A 192 10.12 13.24 25.34
CA THR A 192 11.53 13.32 25.75
C THR A 192 12.06 11.95 26.14
N GLY A 193 13.37 11.77 26.15
CA GLY A 193 14.01 10.55 26.65
C GLY A 193 13.54 9.28 25.93
N ASP A 194 13.29 8.22 26.69
CA ASP A 194 12.94 6.90 26.15
C ASP A 194 11.54 6.89 25.52
N ALA A 195 10.61 7.74 25.98
CA ALA A 195 9.31 7.92 25.33
C ALA A 195 9.46 8.43 23.88
N ALA A 196 10.36 9.40 23.65
CA ALA A 196 10.64 9.92 22.32
C ALA A 196 11.36 8.89 21.44
N ASN A 197 12.33 8.16 22.02
CA ASN A 197 13.05 7.10 21.31
C ASN A 197 12.10 5.99 20.85
N TYR A 198 11.20 5.54 21.73
CA TYR A 198 10.17 4.54 21.42
C TYR A 198 9.20 5.00 20.32
N ALA A 199 8.73 6.26 20.37
CA ALA A 199 7.84 6.77 19.35
C ALA A 199 8.53 6.90 17.97
N ARG A 200 9.81 7.32 17.93
CA ARG A 200 10.55 7.46 16.66
C ARG A 200 10.97 6.11 16.07
N SER A 201 11.38 5.14 16.89
CA SER A 201 11.71 3.81 16.40
C SER A 201 10.48 3.11 15.79
N PHE A 202 9.27 3.45 16.26
CA PHE A 202 8.05 3.00 15.62
C PHE A 202 7.86 3.54 14.19
N ASP A 203 8.18 4.81 13.91
CA ASP A 203 8.07 5.36 12.55
C ASP A 203 8.99 4.59 11.58
N VAL A 204 10.25 4.42 11.98
CA VAL A 204 11.25 3.68 11.21
C VAL A 204 10.79 2.26 10.92
N LEU A 205 10.26 1.56 11.95
CA LEU A 205 9.75 0.21 11.81
C LEU A 205 8.48 0.14 10.94
N ASN A 206 7.56 1.07 11.10
CA ASN A 206 6.35 1.14 10.27
C ASN A 206 6.73 1.36 8.80
N ASP A 207 7.68 2.24 8.52
CA ASP A 207 8.14 2.53 7.16
C ASP A 207 8.84 1.31 6.54
N LEU A 208 9.65 0.60 7.32
CA LEU A 208 10.24 -0.68 6.91
C LEU A 208 9.17 -1.72 6.56
N LEU A 209 8.14 -1.89 7.41
CA LEU A 209 7.05 -2.82 7.16
C LEU A 209 6.25 -2.45 5.90
N GLN A 210 5.90 -1.17 5.74
CA GLN A 210 5.14 -0.68 4.58
C GLN A 210 5.94 -0.87 3.29
N THR A 211 7.18 -0.38 3.25
CA THR A 211 8.03 -0.37 2.05
C THR A 211 8.35 -1.79 1.59
N THR A 212 8.74 -2.67 2.51
CA THR A 212 9.08 -4.05 2.17
C THR A 212 7.85 -4.82 1.70
N LEU A 213 6.67 -4.60 2.30
CA LEU A 213 5.46 -5.26 1.80
C LEU A 213 5.00 -4.70 0.47
N GLU A 214 5.08 -3.38 0.26
CA GLU A 214 4.79 -2.77 -1.04
C GLU A 214 5.71 -3.32 -2.14
N THR A 215 7.01 -3.45 -1.85
CA THR A 215 7.98 -3.96 -2.82
C THR A 215 7.92 -5.47 -3.01
N SER A 216 7.66 -6.24 -1.95
CA SER A 216 7.64 -7.70 -2.01
C SER A 216 6.32 -8.23 -2.58
N LEU A 217 5.19 -7.56 -2.33
CA LEU A 217 3.90 -8.06 -2.78
C LEU A 217 3.67 -7.89 -4.28
N ASP A 218 4.31 -6.91 -4.91
CA ASP A 218 4.35 -6.84 -6.38
C ASP A 218 4.90 -8.15 -7.01
N TYR A 219 5.77 -8.88 -6.29
CA TYR A 219 6.28 -10.19 -6.74
C TYR A 219 5.40 -11.37 -6.34
N PHE A 220 4.48 -11.18 -5.39
CA PHE A 220 3.64 -12.24 -4.83
C PHE A 220 2.21 -12.23 -5.36
N VAL A 221 1.82 -11.17 -6.08
CA VAL A 221 0.59 -11.19 -6.86
C VAL A 221 0.82 -12.10 -8.05
N GLU A 222 0.49 -13.38 -7.85
CA GLU A 222 0.28 -14.35 -8.91
C GLU A 222 -0.89 -13.81 -9.75
N PHE A 223 -0.57 -13.10 -10.83
CA PHE A 223 -1.55 -12.82 -11.87
C PHE A 223 -1.86 -14.15 -12.54
N ASP A 224 -3.00 -14.73 -12.17
CA ASP A 224 -3.41 -16.09 -12.56
C ASP A 224 -3.37 -16.31 -14.09
N ARG A 225 -3.49 -15.23 -14.89
CA ARG A 225 -3.26 -15.21 -16.34
C ARG A 225 -2.76 -13.85 -16.83
N PRO A 226 -1.86 -13.78 -17.83
CA PRO A 226 -1.53 -12.53 -18.49
C PRO A 226 -2.77 -11.92 -19.14
N SER A 227 -2.93 -10.61 -19.00
CA SER A 227 -3.94 -9.87 -19.77
C SER A 227 -3.51 -9.82 -21.23
N VAL A 228 -4.36 -10.31 -22.14
CA VAL A 228 -4.08 -10.29 -23.58
C VAL A 228 -4.37 -8.90 -24.12
N LEU A 229 -3.33 -8.19 -24.55
CA LEU A 229 -3.49 -6.86 -25.10
C LEU A 229 -4.05 -6.92 -26.51
N SER A 230 -5.09 -6.15 -26.78
CA SER A 230 -5.88 -6.21 -28.01
C SER A 230 -5.45 -5.17 -29.05
N ALA A 231 -4.84 -4.07 -28.62
CA ALA A 231 -4.40 -2.98 -29.50
C ALA A 231 -3.12 -2.33 -28.95
N VAL A 232 -1.98 -2.82 -29.45
CA VAL A 232 -0.64 -2.34 -29.08
C VAL A 232 -0.08 -1.52 -30.22
N ASP A 233 0.31 -0.28 -29.92
CA ASP A 233 0.85 0.67 -30.88
C ASP A 233 2.22 1.21 -30.42
N GLN A 234 3.01 1.76 -31.35
CA GLN A 234 4.25 2.49 -31.03
C GLN A 234 5.24 1.67 -30.18
N ILE A 235 5.47 0.42 -30.58
CA ILE A 235 6.39 -0.47 -29.88
C ILE A 235 7.83 -0.02 -30.12
N ASP A 236 8.56 0.15 -29.02
CA ASP A 236 10.01 0.32 -28.96
C ASP A 236 10.58 -0.81 -28.10
N LEU A 237 11.45 -1.64 -28.68
CA LEU A 237 12.01 -2.83 -28.03
C LEU A 237 13.52 -2.67 -27.88
N ASP A 238 14.01 -2.71 -26.65
CA ASP A 238 15.43 -2.66 -26.29
C ASP A 238 15.81 -3.85 -25.40
N GLY A 239 16.40 -4.88 -26.02
CA GLY A 239 16.81 -6.11 -25.34
C GLY A 239 15.62 -6.89 -24.78
N ASP A 240 15.47 -6.87 -23.46
CA ASP A 240 14.37 -7.52 -22.73
C ASP A 240 13.36 -6.49 -22.18
N HIS A 241 13.45 -5.23 -22.58
CA HIS A 241 12.48 -4.19 -22.19
C HIS A 241 11.73 -3.70 -23.43
N ALA A 242 10.43 -3.50 -23.31
CA ALA A 242 9.64 -2.90 -24.37
C ALA A 242 8.77 -1.77 -23.84
N GLU A 243 8.67 -0.69 -24.61
CA GLU A 243 7.70 0.38 -24.39
C GLU A 243 6.67 0.39 -25.53
N PHE A 244 5.39 0.58 -25.20
CA PHE A 244 4.34 0.68 -26.19
C PHE A 244 3.15 1.48 -25.67
N SER A 245 2.19 1.78 -26.54
CA SER A 245 0.94 2.42 -26.20
C SER A 245 -0.23 1.45 -26.28
N VAL A 246 -1.15 1.55 -25.33
CA VAL A 246 -2.44 0.84 -25.35
C VAL A 246 -3.58 1.79 -24.99
N ASN A 247 -4.80 1.37 -25.36
CA ASN A 247 -6.05 2.04 -24.98
C ASN A 247 -6.81 1.30 -23.88
N GLU A 248 -6.22 0.22 -23.35
CA GLU A 248 -6.74 -0.57 -22.23
C GLU A 248 -5.90 -0.34 -20.97
N VAL A 249 -6.54 -0.47 -19.80
CA VAL A 249 -5.87 -0.24 -18.52
C VAL A 249 -4.94 -1.42 -18.24
N VAL A 250 -3.65 -1.12 -18.07
CA VAL A 250 -2.63 -2.07 -17.61
C VAL A 250 -2.00 -1.55 -16.32
N HIS A 251 -1.46 -2.46 -15.51
CA HIS A 251 -0.95 -2.13 -14.18
C HIS A 251 0.50 -2.54 -14.05
N VAL A 252 1.32 -1.67 -13.45
CA VAL A 252 2.66 -2.04 -12.98
C VAL A 252 2.57 -3.29 -12.09
N GLY A 253 3.49 -4.24 -12.29
CA GLY A 253 3.49 -5.58 -11.71
C GLY A 253 2.65 -6.60 -12.48
N GLY A 254 1.68 -6.17 -13.30
CA GLY A 254 0.80 -7.03 -14.08
C GLY A 254 1.54 -7.84 -15.14
N LEU A 255 1.10 -9.08 -15.36
CA LEU A 255 1.49 -9.86 -16.53
C LEU A 255 0.61 -9.47 -17.72
N VAL A 256 1.23 -9.13 -18.83
CA VAL A 256 0.56 -8.86 -20.11
C VAL A 256 1.11 -9.78 -21.19
N TYR A 257 0.23 -10.35 -22.00
CA TYR A 257 0.61 -10.99 -23.25
C TYR A 257 0.48 -9.95 -24.36
N VAL A 258 1.55 -9.77 -25.12
CA VAL A 258 1.64 -8.78 -26.19
C VAL A 258 1.58 -9.52 -27.53
N PRO A 259 0.41 -9.66 -28.17
CA PRO A 259 0.26 -10.39 -29.44
C PRO A 259 0.73 -9.54 -30.64
N ASP A 260 1.96 -9.07 -30.57
CA ASP A 260 2.65 -8.35 -31.65
C ASP A 260 3.88 -9.13 -32.09
N ALA A 261 4.14 -9.17 -33.40
CA ALA A 261 5.23 -9.94 -33.98
C ALA A 261 6.64 -9.57 -33.45
N ALA A 262 6.82 -8.35 -32.91
CA ALA A 262 8.08 -7.92 -32.32
C ALA A 262 8.34 -8.49 -30.91
N ILE A 263 7.28 -8.85 -30.17
CA ILE A 263 7.37 -9.32 -28.77
C ILE A 263 6.85 -10.75 -28.65
N ASP A 264 5.60 -10.99 -29.09
CA ASP A 264 4.87 -12.27 -29.07
C ASP A 264 5.13 -13.15 -27.82
N GLU A 265 5.17 -12.48 -26.67
CA GLU A 265 5.60 -13.02 -25.37
C GLU A 265 4.83 -12.37 -24.22
N VAL A 266 5.00 -12.94 -23.03
CA VAL A 266 4.51 -12.35 -21.79
C VAL A 266 5.55 -11.38 -21.22
N GLY A 267 5.09 -10.25 -20.71
CA GLY A 267 5.93 -9.30 -19.97
C GLY A 267 5.33 -8.90 -18.63
N ILE A 268 6.20 -8.51 -17.70
CA ILE A 268 5.81 -7.82 -16.47
C ILE A 268 5.80 -6.33 -16.77
N VAL A 269 4.69 -5.65 -16.50
CA VAL A 269 4.62 -4.19 -16.63
C VAL A 269 5.48 -3.55 -15.53
N GLU A 270 6.47 -2.75 -15.91
CA GLU A 270 7.36 -2.04 -14.98
C GLU A 270 6.99 -0.57 -14.82
N SER A 271 6.30 0.01 -15.82
CA SER A 271 5.84 1.39 -15.77
C SER A 271 4.57 1.61 -16.59
N THR A 272 3.78 2.59 -16.15
CA THR A 272 2.61 3.07 -16.88
C THR A 272 2.56 4.59 -16.78
N SER A 273 2.32 5.28 -17.88
CA SER A 273 2.08 6.72 -17.89
C SER A 273 0.83 7.04 -18.70
N LEU A 274 0.00 7.90 -18.14
CA LEU A 274 -1.29 8.28 -18.72
C LEU A 274 -1.11 9.61 -19.47
N THR A 275 -1.45 9.62 -20.76
CA THR A 275 -1.60 10.87 -21.52
C THR A 275 -3.05 11.02 -21.93
N MET A 276 -3.65 12.16 -21.56
CA MET A 276 -4.99 12.54 -21.99
C MET A 276 -4.87 13.66 -23.02
N ASP A 277 -5.30 13.40 -24.25
CA ASP A 277 -5.31 14.39 -25.33
C ASP A 277 -6.66 14.38 -26.05
N HIS A 278 -7.30 15.55 -26.15
CA HIS A 278 -8.59 15.75 -26.83
C HIS A 278 -9.73 14.74 -26.50
N GLY A 279 -9.73 14.18 -25.29
CA GLY A 279 -10.73 13.19 -24.85
C GLY A 279 -10.35 11.74 -25.12
N GLU A 280 -9.25 11.50 -25.84
CA GLU A 280 -8.62 10.18 -25.93
C GLU A 280 -7.64 9.98 -24.78
N THR A 281 -7.67 8.78 -24.22
CA THR A 281 -6.79 8.36 -23.14
C THR A 281 -5.84 7.32 -23.71
N ARG A 282 -4.55 7.64 -23.72
CA ARG A 282 -3.50 6.74 -24.20
C ARG A 282 -2.58 6.41 -23.04
N ILE A 283 -2.37 5.12 -22.79
CA ILE A 283 -1.49 4.64 -21.73
C ILE A 283 -0.21 4.17 -22.39
N ARG A 284 0.92 4.80 -22.04
CA ARG A 284 2.24 4.32 -22.40
C ARG A 284 2.72 3.36 -21.32
N VAL A 285 3.13 2.18 -21.74
CA VAL A 285 3.44 1.02 -20.91
C VAL A 285 4.90 0.66 -21.15
N GLY A 286 5.67 0.49 -20.09
CA GLY A 286 6.98 -0.15 -20.16
C GLY A 286 6.88 -1.53 -19.52
N ILE A 287 7.38 -2.56 -20.21
CA ILE A 287 7.41 -3.95 -19.72
C ILE A 287 8.84 -4.49 -19.72
N LYS A 288 9.07 -5.51 -18.89
CA LYS A 288 10.17 -6.46 -19.02
C LYS A 288 9.64 -7.77 -19.59
N VAL A 289 10.14 -8.15 -20.76
CA VAL A 289 9.76 -9.37 -21.48
C VAL A 289 10.31 -10.59 -20.75
N LEU A 290 9.44 -11.57 -20.51
CA LEU A 290 9.77 -12.87 -19.93
C LEU A 290 9.89 -13.91 -21.05
N ARG A 291 11.07 -14.01 -21.66
CA ARG A 291 11.27 -14.93 -22.79
C ARG A 291 10.93 -16.39 -22.43
N GLY A 292 10.17 -17.05 -23.29
CA GLY A 292 9.71 -18.43 -23.12
C GLY A 292 8.55 -18.59 -22.15
N ALA A 293 8.04 -17.52 -21.54
CA ALA A 293 6.91 -17.60 -20.61
C ALA A 293 5.61 -17.96 -21.32
N ARG A 294 5.47 -17.65 -22.61
CA ARG A 294 4.31 -18.05 -23.41
C ARG A 294 4.15 -19.56 -23.53
N GLU A 295 5.24 -20.32 -23.67
CA GLU A 295 5.18 -21.78 -23.87
C GLU A 295 4.60 -22.55 -22.66
N GLY A 296 4.60 -21.93 -21.48
CA GLY A 296 4.03 -22.49 -20.26
C GLY A 296 2.57 -22.11 -20.00
N LEU A 297 1.96 -21.27 -20.85
CA LEU A 297 0.63 -20.72 -20.65
C LEU A 297 -0.27 -21.12 -21.83
N ASP A 298 -1.41 -21.77 -21.54
CA ASP A 298 -2.48 -22.02 -22.52
C ASP A 298 -3.19 -20.69 -22.86
N LEU A 299 -2.52 -19.81 -23.60
CA LEU A 299 -3.01 -18.52 -24.12
C LEU A 299 -3.43 -18.63 -25.59
#